data_AF-A0A2V2LD06-F1
#
_entry.id   AF-A0A2V2LD06-F1
#
_cell.length_a   1.000
_cell.length_b   1.000
_cell.length_c   1.000
_cell.angle_alpha   90.00
_cell.angle_beta   90.00
_cell.angle_gamma   90.00
#
_symmetry.space_group_name_H-M   'P 1'
#
loop_
_entity.id
_entity.type
_entity.pdbx_description
1 polymer ?
#
loop_
_entity_poly.entity_id
_entity_poly.type
_entity_poly.pdbx_seq_one_letter_code
_entity_poly.pdbx_strand_id
1 'polypeptide(L)'
;MRIDPTDYDLWLDKRLSQGIAADDTWLASQPVFPAITLCEFIGAALLRKQGEAPEDRRAKATGFAFVSQGPDGIRAALDFLMRSEDGGHIGTLGELGPLLRHLRGSYLDDDAFAGFRSILRDYFLQIWPLAPGDDLLGLAVTESSAPGRGVGGGRARSLRRSAARGRR
;
A
#
# COMPACT_ATOMS: atom_id res chain seq x y z
N MET A 1 18.82 11.67 -25.35
CA MET A 1 17.74 10.66 -25.46
C MET A 1 16.47 11.32 -24.98
N ARG A 2 15.42 11.39 -25.80
CA ARG A 2 14.13 11.95 -25.38
C ARG A 2 13.35 10.87 -24.65
N ILE A 3 12.85 11.19 -23.47
CA ILE A 3 12.02 10.29 -22.66
C ILE A 3 10.60 10.83 -22.78
N ASP A 4 9.68 10.03 -23.31
CA ASP A 4 8.27 10.44 -23.43
C ASP A 4 7.58 10.37 -22.05
N PRO A 5 6.68 11.33 -21.73
CA PRO A 5 5.99 11.39 -20.45
C PRO A 5 5.09 10.16 -20.25
N THR A 6 5.01 9.69 -19.01
CA THR A 6 4.07 8.62 -18.60
C THR A 6 2.71 9.22 -18.27
N ASP A 7 1.68 8.38 -18.14
CA ASP A 7 0.35 8.82 -17.69
C ASP A 7 0.41 9.46 -16.30
N TYR A 8 1.29 8.98 -15.41
CA TYR A 8 1.55 9.61 -14.11
C TYR A 8 2.12 11.02 -14.26
N ASP A 9 3.10 11.22 -15.16
CA ASP A 9 3.71 12.53 -15.38
C ASP A 9 2.68 13.53 -15.93
N LEU A 10 1.87 13.08 -16.89
CA LEU A 10 0.80 13.88 -17.49
C LEU A 10 -0.30 14.21 -16.47
N TRP A 11 -0.67 13.25 -15.62
CA TRP A 11 -1.63 13.46 -14.54
C TRP A 11 -1.10 14.47 -13.54
N LEU A 12 0.14 14.31 -13.06
CA LEU A 12 0.72 15.20 -12.05
C LEU A 12 0.87 16.63 -12.59
N ASP A 13 1.32 16.79 -13.84
CA ASP A 13 1.43 18.10 -14.50
C ASP A 13 0.06 18.79 -14.60
N LYS A 14 -0.97 18.09 -15.08
CA LYS A 14 -2.35 18.61 -15.14
C LYS A 14 -2.87 18.96 -13.74
N ARG A 15 -2.65 18.07 -12.77
CA ARG A 15 -3.15 18.23 -11.40
C ARG A 15 -2.59 19.48 -10.72
N LEU A 16 -1.30 19.77 -10.96
CA LEU A 16 -0.61 20.92 -10.41
C LEU A 16 -0.91 22.22 -11.16
N SER A 17 -1.08 22.15 -12.49
CA SER A 17 -1.32 23.34 -13.33
C SER A 17 -2.79 23.76 -13.40
N GLN A 18 -3.72 22.82 -13.35
CA GLN A 18 -5.15 23.03 -13.58
C GLN A 18 -6.03 22.64 -12.37
N GLY A 19 -5.43 22.06 -11.33
CA GLY A 19 -6.13 21.72 -10.09
C GLY A 19 -7.00 20.46 -10.18
N ILE A 20 -7.99 20.36 -9.30
CA ILE A 20 -8.84 19.16 -9.14
C ILE A 20 -9.73 18.90 -10.37
N ALA A 21 -10.21 19.97 -11.02
CA ALA A 21 -11.17 19.85 -12.12
C ALA A 21 -10.61 19.17 -13.37
N ALA A 22 -9.28 19.07 -13.51
CA ALA A 22 -8.61 18.40 -14.61
C ALA A 22 -8.26 16.94 -14.33
N ASP A 23 -8.58 16.43 -13.14
CA ASP A 23 -8.37 15.05 -12.73
C ASP A 23 -9.66 14.26 -12.88
N ASP A 24 -9.71 13.37 -13.87
CA ASP A 24 -10.83 12.48 -14.15
C ASP A 24 -10.70 11.13 -13.42
N THR A 25 -9.63 10.96 -12.63
CA THR A 25 -9.39 9.75 -11.85
C THR A 25 -10.05 9.85 -10.48
N TRP A 26 -10.05 8.74 -9.73
CA TRP A 26 -10.51 8.76 -8.34
C TRP A 26 -9.67 9.69 -7.44
N LEU A 27 -8.42 9.98 -7.83
CA LEU A 27 -7.48 10.84 -7.08
C LEU A 27 -7.87 12.32 -7.09
N ALA A 28 -8.86 12.73 -7.90
CA ALA A 28 -9.44 14.07 -7.82
C ALA A 28 -9.94 14.37 -6.39
N SER A 29 -10.48 13.35 -5.72
CA SER A 29 -10.99 13.43 -4.35
C SER A 29 -9.92 13.33 -3.25
N GLN A 30 -8.66 13.08 -3.62
CA GLN A 30 -7.56 12.80 -2.69
C GLN A 30 -6.52 13.93 -2.67
N PRO A 31 -5.82 14.14 -1.53
CA PRO A 31 -4.70 15.06 -1.50
C PRO A 31 -3.52 14.54 -2.36
N VAL A 32 -2.85 15.44 -3.09
CA VAL A 32 -1.81 15.09 -4.08
C VAL A 32 -0.61 14.37 -3.45
N PHE A 33 -0.14 14.84 -2.28
CA PHE A 33 1.02 14.25 -1.62
C PHE A 33 0.82 12.77 -1.23
N PRO A 34 -0.25 12.39 -0.51
CA PRO A 34 -0.60 10.98 -0.30
C PRO A 34 -0.73 10.17 -1.59
N ALA A 35 -1.36 10.74 -2.64
CA ALA A 35 -1.52 10.05 -3.92
C ALA A 35 -0.17 9.69 -4.55
N ILE A 36 0.77 10.64 -4.66
CA ILE A 36 2.10 10.38 -5.24
C ILE A 36 2.90 9.38 -4.39
N THR A 37 2.79 9.48 -3.05
CA THR A 37 3.47 8.57 -2.12
C THR A 37 2.96 7.14 -2.26
N LEU A 38 1.64 6.95 -2.39
CA LEU A 38 1.07 5.62 -2.60
C LEU A 38 1.45 5.05 -3.97
N CYS A 39 1.46 5.88 -5.03
CA CYS A 39 1.94 5.46 -6.35
C CYS A 39 3.38 4.95 -6.29
N GLU A 40 4.28 5.70 -5.64
CA GLU A 40 5.68 5.31 -5.49
C GLU A 40 5.81 3.97 -4.75
N PHE A 41 5.20 3.85 -3.56
CA PHE A 41 5.39 2.66 -2.74
C PHE A 41 4.75 1.39 -3.31
N ILE A 42 3.52 1.49 -3.84
CA ILE A 42 2.84 0.35 -4.47
C ILE A 42 3.61 -0.07 -5.72
N GLY A 43 3.98 0.88 -6.58
CA GLY A 43 4.71 0.56 -7.80
C GLY A 43 6.10 -0.01 -7.52
N ALA A 44 6.81 0.51 -6.50
CA ALA A 44 8.10 -0.04 -6.10
C ALA A 44 7.97 -1.49 -5.58
N ALA A 45 6.90 -1.80 -4.84
CA ALA A 45 6.63 -3.17 -4.39
C ALA A 45 6.31 -4.10 -5.57
N LEU A 46 5.52 -3.62 -6.54
CA LEU A 46 5.17 -4.39 -7.75
C LEU A 46 6.41 -4.72 -8.59
N LEU A 47 7.29 -3.74 -8.80
CA LEU A 47 8.55 -3.94 -9.54
C LEU A 47 9.47 -4.94 -8.83
N ARG A 48 9.64 -4.82 -7.51
CA ARG A 48 10.47 -5.77 -6.76
C ARG A 48 9.92 -7.20 -6.82
N LYS A 49 8.59 -7.36 -6.76
CA LYS A 49 7.94 -8.67 -6.94
C LYS A 49 8.22 -9.28 -8.31
N GLN A 50 8.39 -8.45 -9.34
CA GLN A 50 8.75 -8.87 -10.70
C GLN A 50 10.27 -9.09 -10.89
N GLY A 51 11.07 -8.94 -9.83
CA GLY A 51 12.53 -9.03 -9.90
C GLY A 51 13.19 -7.79 -10.51
N GLU A 52 12.47 -6.67 -10.59
CA GLU A 52 12.94 -5.45 -11.22
C GLU A 52 13.41 -4.40 -10.19
N ALA A 53 14.41 -3.61 -10.55
CA ALA A 53 14.86 -2.50 -9.74
C ALA A 53 13.78 -1.38 -9.73
N PRO A 54 13.35 -0.90 -8.54
CA PRO A 54 12.34 0.13 -8.44
C PRO A 54 12.94 1.53 -8.66
N GLU A 55 13.23 1.86 -9.92
CA GLU A 55 13.60 3.22 -10.31
C GLU A 55 12.41 4.17 -10.04
N ASP A 56 12.70 5.38 -9.53
CA ASP A 56 11.70 6.28 -8.96
C ASP A 56 10.55 6.62 -9.92
N ARG A 57 10.89 7.02 -11.16
CA ARG A 57 9.88 7.38 -12.16
C ARG A 57 9.03 6.19 -12.56
N ARG A 58 9.68 5.04 -12.81
CA ARG A 58 8.98 3.80 -13.16
C ARG A 58 8.10 3.28 -12.03
N ALA A 59 8.56 3.37 -10.78
CA ALA A 59 7.76 2.99 -9.62
C ALA A 59 6.49 3.84 -9.54
N LYS A 60 6.60 5.17 -9.63
CA LYS A 60 5.43 6.07 -9.63
C LYS A 60 4.47 5.77 -10.76
N ALA A 61 4.97 5.58 -11.99
CA ALA A 61 4.11 5.24 -13.13
C ALA A 61 3.41 3.88 -12.96
N THR A 62 4.13 2.84 -12.53
CA THR A 62 3.57 1.50 -12.28
C THR A 62 2.48 1.54 -11.19
N GLY A 63 2.72 2.25 -10.08
CA GLY A 63 1.73 2.35 -9.03
C GLY A 63 0.52 3.21 -9.42
N PHE A 64 0.74 4.28 -10.18
CA PHE A 64 -0.33 5.15 -10.67
C PHE A 64 -1.38 4.40 -11.49
N ALA A 65 -0.95 3.44 -12.31
CA ALA A 65 -1.86 2.59 -13.09
C ALA A 65 -2.90 1.86 -12.23
N PHE A 66 -2.61 1.61 -10.95
CA PHE A 66 -3.55 1.00 -9.99
C PHE A 66 -4.22 2.04 -9.10
N VAL A 67 -3.43 2.96 -8.51
CA VAL A 67 -3.90 3.92 -7.50
C VAL A 67 -4.92 4.92 -8.07
N SER A 68 -4.79 5.29 -9.34
CA SER A 68 -5.74 6.18 -10.04
C SER A 68 -7.16 5.60 -10.13
N GLN A 69 -7.30 4.28 -10.11
CA GLN A 69 -8.61 3.59 -10.16
C GLN A 69 -9.28 3.52 -8.79
N GLY A 70 -8.64 4.05 -7.75
CA GLY A 70 -9.19 4.11 -6.40
C GLY A 70 -9.17 2.79 -5.64
N PRO A 71 -10.13 2.56 -4.73
CA PRO A 71 -10.08 1.43 -3.80
C PRO A 71 -9.93 0.07 -4.49
N ASP A 72 -10.61 -0.15 -5.62
CA ASP A 72 -10.58 -1.43 -6.31
C ASP A 72 -9.24 -1.67 -7.02
N GLY A 73 -8.65 -0.63 -7.62
CA GLY A 73 -7.31 -0.72 -8.20
C GLY A 73 -6.24 -0.96 -7.14
N ILE A 74 -6.34 -0.30 -5.98
CA ILE A 74 -5.45 -0.53 -4.84
C ILE A 74 -5.58 -1.97 -4.35
N ARG A 75 -6.81 -2.49 -4.19
CA ARG A 75 -7.03 -3.90 -3.81
C ARG A 75 -6.44 -4.87 -4.84
N ALA A 76 -6.62 -4.62 -6.13
CA ALA A 76 -6.05 -5.45 -7.19
C ALA A 76 -4.50 -5.46 -7.15
N ALA A 77 -3.87 -4.32 -6.87
CA ALA A 77 -2.42 -4.25 -6.69
C ALA A 77 -1.98 -5.08 -5.47
N LEU A 78 -2.69 -4.96 -4.36
CA LEU A 78 -2.40 -5.73 -3.15
C LEU A 78 -2.62 -7.23 -3.38
N ASP A 79 -3.66 -7.63 -4.13
CA ASP A 79 -3.91 -9.03 -4.49
C ASP A 79 -2.74 -9.60 -5.29
N PHE A 80 -2.28 -8.86 -6.30
CA PHE A 80 -1.10 -9.23 -7.07
C PHE A 80 0.12 -9.37 -6.14
N LEU A 81 0.33 -8.42 -5.23
CA LEU A 81 1.43 -8.47 -4.27
C LEU A 81 1.33 -9.65 -3.32
N MET A 82 0.13 -10.03 -2.88
CA MET A 82 -0.09 -11.07 -1.86
C MET A 82 -0.12 -12.51 -2.42
N ARG A 83 -0.34 -12.69 -3.73
CA ARG A 83 -0.31 -14.00 -4.39
C ARG A 83 1.10 -14.60 -4.36
N SER A 84 1.28 -15.80 -3.84
CA SER A 84 2.52 -16.57 -4.00
C SER A 84 2.53 -17.35 -5.32
N GLU A 85 3.72 -17.82 -5.71
CA GLU A 85 3.92 -18.58 -6.96
C GLU A 85 3.15 -19.91 -6.98
N ASP A 86 2.82 -20.47 -5.81
CA ASP A 86 2.01 -21.67 -5.62
C ASP A 86 0.49 -21.38 -5.50
N GLY A 87 0.06 -20.13 -5.72
CA GLY A 87 -1.34 -19.72 -5.68
C GLY A 87 -1.92 -19.51 -4.28
N GLY A 88 -1.11 -19.63 -3.23
CA GLY A 88 -1.49 -19.28 -1.85
C GLY A 88 -1.42 -17.77 -1.56
N HIS A 89 -1.94 -17.37 -0.40
CA HIS A 89 -1.76 -16.01 0.16
C HIS A 89 -0.66 -16.03 1.24
N ILE A 90 0.59 -16.26 0.84
CA ILE A 90 1.74 -16.21 1.77
C ILE A 90 2.86 -15.28 1.24
N GLY A 91 2.73 -14.78 0.01
CA GLY A 91 3.77 -14.01 -0.67
C GLY A 91 3.82 -12.54 -0.25
N THR A 92 4.97 -12.11 0.26
CA THR A 92 5.51 -10.73 0.12
C THR A 92 4.94 -9.58 0.96
N LEU A 93 4.67 -9.81 2.25
CA LEU A 93 4.73 -8.75 3.28
C LEU A 93 6.05 -7.96 3.24
N GLY A 94 7.15 -8.60 2.83
CA GLY A 94 8.46 -7.97 2.68
C GLY A 94 8.44 -6.78 1.72
N GLU A 95 7.75 -6.91 0.59
CA GLU A 95 7.73 -5.87 -0.45
C GLU A 95 6.88 -4.67 -0.08
N LEU A 96 5.80 -4.91 0.67
CA LEU A 96 4.97 -3.87 1.28
C LEU A 96 5.56 -3.30 2.57
N GLY A 97 6.62 -3.91 3.10
CA GLY A 97 7.28 -3.49 4.35
C GLY A 97 7.63 -2.01 4.42
N PRO A 98 8.23 -1.40 3.37
CA PRO A 98 8.49 0.03 3.33
C PRO A 98 7.23 0.89 3.43
N LEU A 99 6.16 0.54 2.70
CA LEU A 99 4.88 1.25 2.74
C LEU A 99 4.27 1.21 4.15
N LEU A 100 4.15 0.01 4.70
CA LEU A 100 3.56 -0.21 6.01
C LEU A 100 4.35 0.49 7.12
N ARG A 101 5.69 0.56 7.00
CA ARG A 101 6.55 1.28 7.94
C ARG A 101 6.28 2.78 7.92
N HIS A 102 6.16 3.39 6.73
CA HIS A 102 5.90 4.83 6.61
C HIS A 102 4.48 5.18 7.10
N LEU A 103 3.49 4.38 6.74
CA LEU A 103 2.10 4.59 7.19
C LEU A 103 1.93 4.39 8.70
N ARG A 104 2.74 3.55 9.35
CA ARG A 104 2.73 3.35 10.82
C ARG A 104 3.61 4.33 11.59
N GLY A 105 4.59 4.92 10.93
CA GLY A 105 5.55 5.85 11.53
C GLY A 105 5.20 7.28 11.18
N SER A 106 5.69 7.72 10.03
CA SER A 106 5.65 9.12 9.59
C SER A 106 4.27 9.65 9.26
N TYR A 107 3.33 8.79 8.85
CA TYR A 107 2.00 9.21 8.36
C TYR A 107 0.84 8.65 9.17
N LEU A 108 1.11 8.12 10.37
CA LEU A 108 0.07 7.49 11.18
C LEU A 108 -0.99 8.50 11.65
N ASP A 109 -0.57 9.70 12.02
CA ASP A 109 -1.47 10.75 12.53
C ASP A 109 -1.78 11.82 11.46
N ASP A 110 -1.42 11.56 10.20
CA ASP A 110 -1.71 12.45 9.08
C ASP A 110 -3.09 12.11 8.48
N ASP A 111 -4.05 13.00 8.69
CA ASP A 111 -5.42 12.87 8.18
C ASP A 111 -5.47 12.83 6.65
N ALA A 112 -4.47 13.41 5.96
CA ALA A 112 -4.38 13.34 4.50
C ALA A 112 -4.23 11.89 3.99
N PHE A 113 -3.71 10.99 4.83
CA PHE A 113 -3.57 9.57 4.52
C PHE A 113 -4.74 8.70 5.00
N ALA A 114 -5.74 9.27 5.70
CA ALA A 114 -6.82 8.49 6.31
C ALA A 114 -7.59 7.62 5.30
N GLY A 115 -7.89 8.16 4.11
CA GLY A 115 -8.57 7.42 3.04
C GLY A 115 -7.79 6.19 2.58
N PHE A 116 -6.50 6.36 2.29
CA PHE A 116 -5.62 5.25 1.90
C PHE A 116 -5.40 4.24 3.03
N ARG A 117 -5.25 4.71 4.28
CA ARG A 117 -5.13 3.84 5.47
C ARG A 117 -6.37 2.97 5.65
N SER A 118 -7.58 3.53 5.44
CA SER A 118 -8.82 2.76 5.51
C SER A 118 -8.86 1.66 4.46
N ILE A 119 -8.52 1.96 3.20
CA ILE A 119 -8.52 0.97 2.11
C ILE A 119 -7.58 -0.20 2.43
N LEU A 120 -6.35 0.11 2.86
CA LEU A 120 -5.36 -0.90 3.23
C LEU A 120 -5.82 -1.75 4.41
N ARG A 121 -6.36 -1.10 5.46
CA ARG A 121 -6.90 -1.78 6.63
C ARG A 121 -8.01 -2.75 6.25
N ASP A 122 -8.99 -2.29 5.48
CA ASP A 122 -10.16 -3.08 5.10
C ASP A 122 -9.75 -4.30 4.27
N TYR A 123 -8.76 -4.14 3.38
CA TYR A 123 -8.18 -5.24 2.61
C TYR A 123 -7.48 -6.28 3.52
N PHE A 124 -6.61 -5.84 4.43
CA PHE A 124 -5.87 -6.76 5.30
C PHE A 124 -6.77 -7.49 6.30
N LEU A 125 -7.86 -6.88 6.77
CA LEU A 125 -8.87 -7.53 7.61
C LEU A 125 -9.62 -8.67 6.92
N GLN A 126 -9.73 -8.62 5.59
CA GLN A 126 -10.41 -9.66 4.80
C GLN A 126 -9.49 -10.86 4.52
N ILE A 127 -8.18 -10.64 4.40
CA ILE A 127 -7.23 -11.67 3.96
C ILE A 127 -6.50 -12.33 5.13
N TRP A 128 -6.21 -11.59 6.20
CA TRP A 128 -5.51 -12.17 7.35
C TRP A 128 -6.45 -12.57 8.48
N PRO A 129 -6.32 -13.81 9.00
CA PRO A 129 -6.81 -14.13 10.33
C PRO A 129 -5.91 -13.43 11.34
N LEU A 130 -6.18 -12.15 11.60
CA LEU A 130 -5.48 -11.37 12.61
C LEU A 130 -5.90 -11.87 13.99
N ALA A 131 -4.92 -12.13 14.86
CA ALA A 131 -5.22 -12.48 16.24
C ALA A 131 -5.59 -11.21 17.02
N PRO A 132 -6.46 -11.30 18.04
CA PRO A 132 -6.69 -10.20 18.96
C PRO A 132 -5.35 -9.71 19.55
N GLY A 133 -5.10 -8.40 19.45
CA GLY A 133 -3.85 -7.78 19.93
C GLY A 133 -2.73 -7.64 18.90
N ASP A 134 -2.93 -8.08 17.65
CA ASP A 134 -2.07 -7.66 16.55
C ASP A 134 -2.33 -6.16 16.22
N ASP A 135 -1.27 -5.40 15.94
CA ASP A 135 -1.38 -4.01 15.50
C ASP A 135 -1.30 -3.98 13.96
N LEU A 136 -2.36 -3.50 13.34
CA LEU A 136 -2.42 -3.24 11.90
C LEU A 136 -2.58 -1.74 11.69
N LEU A 137 -1.53 -1.10 11.18
CA LEU A 137 -1.54 0.34 10.89
C LEU A 137 -1.94 1.22 12.09
N GLY A 138 -1.55 0.85 13.32
CA GLY A 138 -1.79 1.63 14.54
C GLY A 138 -3.15 1.39 15.22
N LEU A 139 -3.95 0.44 14.73
CA LEU A 139 -5.17 -0.01 15.40
C LEU A 139 -4.94 -1.39 16.00
N ALA A 140 -5.19 -1.52 17.30
CA ALA A 140 -5.25 -2.82 17.97
C ALA A 140 -6.44 -3.60 17.39
N VAL A 141 -6.19 -4.77 16.83
CA VAL A 141 -7.24 -5.70 16.40
C VAL A 141 -7.98 -6.16 17.66
N THR A 142 -9.17 -5.61 17.88
CA THR A 142 -10.01 -5.89 19.06
C THR A 142 -10.89 -7.12 18.89
N GLU A 143 -11.11 -7.59 17.66
CA GLU A 143 -11.94 -8.76 17.37
C GLU A 143 -11.30 -9.64 16.29
N SER A 144 -11.30 -10.95 16.51
CA SER A 144 -10.71 -11.93 15.58
C SER A 144 -11.63 -12.07 14.36
N SER A 145 -11.21 -11.52 13.20
CA SER A 145 -11.83 -11.82 11.91
C SER A 145 -11.39 -13.22 11.47
N ALA A 146 -12.09 -14.25 11.94
CA ALA A 146 -11.92 -15.61 11.43
C ALA A 146 -13.16 -15.97 10.59
N PRO A 147 -13.08 -16.00 9.24
CA PRO A 147 -14.04 -16.78 8.49
C PRO A 147 -13.68 -18.25 8.71
N GLY A 148 -14.56 -18.98 9.40
CA GLY A 148 -14.34 -20.38 9.70
C GLY A 148 -14.19 -21.21 8.43
N ARG A 149 -13.00 -21.80 8.22
CA ARG A 149 -12.80 -23.21 7.84
C ARG A 149 -11.33 -23.57 7.66
N GLY A 150 -10.88 -24.56 8.44
CA GLY A 150 -10.03 -25.66 7.93
C GLY A 150 -8.52 -25.45 7.84
N VAL A 151 -7.82 -25.77 8.94
CA VAL A 151 -6.56 -26.54 9.03
C VAL A 151 -5.43 -26.20 8.04
N GLY A 152 -4.36 -25.62 8.58
CA GLY A 152 -3.03 -25.59 7.97
C GLY A 152 -2.06 -24.78 8.80
N GLY A 153 -1.45 -25.38 9.82
CA GLY A 153 -0.56 -24.72 10.79
C GLY A 153 0.69 -24.10 10.15
N GLY A 154 0.60 -22.82 9.78
CA GLY A 154 1.75 -21.96 9.50
C GLY A 154 1.85 -20.90 10.58
N ARG A 155 2.84 -21.01 11.46
CA ARG A 155 3.06 -20.04 12.56
C ARG A 155 3.28 -18.64 11.98
N ALA A 156 2.33 -17.72 12.22
CA ALA A 156 2.53 -16.30 12.00
C ALA A 156 3.71 -15.85 12.89
N ARG A 157 4.82 -15.42 12.27
CA ARG A 157 5.92 -14.79 13.00
C ARG A 157 5.46 -13.40 13.44
N SER A 158 5.05 -13.35 14.70
CA SER A 158 4.88 -12.16 15.54
C SER A 158 5.87 -11.04 15.18
N LEU A 159 5.34 -9.92 14.68
CA LEU A 159 6.05 -8.64 14.56
C LEU A 159 6.18 -8.03 15.97
N ARG A 160 7.08 -8.56 16.79
CA ARG A 160 7.41 -7.99 18.11
C ARG A 160 8.70 -7.16 18.06
N ARG A 161 8.51 -5.87 18.35
CA ARG A 161 9.44 -4.90 18.96
C ARG A 161 10.81 -4.67 18.32
N SER A 162 10.96 -3.45 17.78
CA SER A 162 12.19 -2.65 17.95
C SER A 162 11.81 -1.22 18.35
N ALA A 163 11.61 -1.00 19.64
CA ALA A 163 11.70 0.32 20.25
C ALA A 163 12.69 0.21 21.42
N ALA A 164 13.97 0.37 21.07
CA ALA A 164 15.04 0.52 22.04
C ALA A 164 16.12 1.44 21.46
N ARG A 165 16.06 2.72 21.85
CA ARG A 165 17.17 3.54 22.40
C ARG A 165 16.92 5.03 22.14
N GLY A 166 17.01 5.81 23.21
CA GLY A 166 16.94 7.26 23.16
C GLY A 166 16.70 7.91 24.51
N ARG A 167 17.35 7.45 25.58
CA ARG A 167 17.55 8.24 26.80
C ARG A 167 19.00 8.11 27.22
N ARG A 168 19.79 9.13 26.94
CA ARG A 168 20.66 9.86 27.87
C ARG A 168 21.33 10.99 27.11
#